data_AF-A0A6A4CSN9-F1
#
_entry.id   AF-A0A6A4CSN9-F1
#
_cell.length_a   1.000
_cell.length_b   1.000
_cell.length_c   1.000
_cell.angle_alpha   90.00
_cell.angle_beta   90.00
_cell.angle_gamma   90.00
#
_symmetry.space_group_name_H-M   'P 1'
#
loop_
_entity.id
_entity.type
_entity.pdbx_description
1 polymer ?
#
loop_
_entity_poly.entity_id
_entity_poly.type
_entity_poly.pdbx_seq_one_letter_code
_entity_poly.pdbx_strand_id
1 'polypeptide(L)'
;MKGIALNTTYTCSTCPELPRVFPVAATDNRGVVFFVNASQKWGLEFFVNGGNAQDYTSQFAPGGRYAALEVDDYVVVDLRGNATGTVSDDVALKEKLVSVFFKLGDFSRCQCAFGMDETQHDIDLS
;
A
#
# COMPACT_ATOMS: atom_id res chain seq x y z
N MET A 1 -9.07 -5.84 -6.41
CA MET A 1 -7.66 -6.34 -6.37
C MET A 1 -7.58 -7.77 -6.90
N LYS A 2 -6.38 -8.28 -7.23
CA LYS A 2 -6.08 -9.71 -7.48
C LYS A 2 -4.81 -10.09 -6.69
N GLY A 3 -4.64 -11.37 -6.35
CA GLY A 3 -3.41 -11.88 -5.74
C GLY A 3 -3.45 -11.94 -4.20
N ILE A 4 -2.30 -11.77 -3.55
CA ILE A 4 -2.16 -11.93 -2.09
C ILE A 4 -3.06 -10.94 -1.35
N ALA A 5 -3.19 -9.71 -1.85
CA ALA A 5 -4.01 -8.67 -1.24
C ALA A 5 -5.50 -9.03 -1.07
N LEU A 6 -6.09 -9.79 -2.00
CA LEU A 6 -7.48 -10.27 -1.88
C LEU A 6 -7.64 -11.37 -0.81
N ASN A 7 -6.59 -12.14 -0.57
CA ASN A 7 -6.61 -13.33 0.27
C ASN A 7 -6.01 -13.10 1.66
N THR A 8 -5.55 -11.87 1.92
CA THR A 8 -4.97 -11.46 3.21
C THR A 8 -5.97 -10.57 3.93
N THR A 9 -6.89 -11.17 4.69
CA THR A 9 -7.86 -10.43 5.50
C THR A 9 -7.20 -9.83 6.74
N TYR A 10 -7.87 -8.89 7.42
CA TYR A 10 -7.36 -8.28 8.67
C TYR A 10 -7.12 -9.27 9.82
N THR A 11 -7.63 -10.50 9.70
CA THR A 11 -7.44 -11.60 10.65
C THR A 11 -6.22 -12.48 10.34
N CYS A 12 -5.54 -12.26 9.20
CA CYS A 12 -4.35 -13.02 8.85
C CYS A 12 -3.23 -12.74 9.85
N SER A 13 -2.64 -13.81 10.40
CA SER A 13 -1.47 -13.70 11.27
C SER A 13 -0.27 -13.27 10.45
N THR A 14 0.32 -12.13 10.78
CA THR A 14 1.64 -11.76 10.26
C THR A 14 2.72 -12.53 11.00
N CYS A 15 3.84 -12.87 10.36
CA CYS A 15 5.03 -13.36 11.04
C CYS A 15 5.99 -12.18 11.32
N PRO A 16 5.85 -11.47 12.48
CA PRO A 16 6.62 -10.27 12.80
C PRO A 16 8.10 -10.54 13.10
N GLU A 17 8.52 -11.80 13.14
CA GLU A 17 9.90 -12.24 13.29
C GLU A 17 10.74 -11.98 12.03
N LEU A 18 10.09 -11.76 10.88
CA LEU A 18 10.73 -11.67 9.54
C LEU A 18 10.58 -10.34 8.75
N PRO A 19 9.94 -9.24 9.23
CA PRO A 19 9.93 -8.00 8.49
C PRO A 19 11.36 -7.47 8.44
N ARG A 20 11.98 -7.57 7.27
CA ARG A 20 13.25 -6.89 7.01
C ARG A 20 12.91 -5.43 6.77
N VAL A 21 12.96 -4.62 7.83
CA VAL A 21 13.14 -3.17 7.68
C VAL A 21 14.51 -3.00 7.06
N PHE A 22 14.56 -2.64 5.78
CA PHE A 22 15.82 -2.51 5.06
C PHE A 22 16.60 -1.32 5.63
N PRO A 23 17.81 -1.52 6.19
CA PRO A 23 18.73 -0.42 6.33
C PRO A 23 19.24 -0.11 4.92
N VAL A 24 19.16 1.14 4.48
CA VAL A 24 20.31 1.91 3.95
C VAL A 24 19.83 3.24 3.34
N ALA A 25 20.45 4.32 3.83
CA ALA A 25 20.39 5.71 3.37
C ALA A 25 19.10 6.51 3.67
N ALA A 26 18.77 6.63 4.96
CA ALA A 26 18.30 7.82 5.69
C ALA A 26 17.28 8.83 5.10
N THR A 27 16.66 8.65 3.94
CA THR A 27 15.69 9.64 3.42
C THR A 27 14.49 9.08 2.65
N ASP A 28 14.46 7.81 2.25
CA ASP A 28 13.40 7.31 1.36
C ASP A 28 12.98 5.85 1.64
N ASN A 29 12.58 5.56 2.87
CA ASN A 29 12.02 4.26 3.24
C ASN A 29 10.53 4.19 2.84
N ARG A 30 10.27 3.89 1.56
CA ARG A 30 8.90 3.70 1.05
C ARG A 30 8.44 2.25 1.03
N GLY A 31 9.33 1.27 1.16
CA GLY A 31 8.99 -0.15 1.04
C GLY A 31 9.10 -0.96 2.34
N VAL A 32 8.17 -1.89 2.55
CA VAL A 32 8.20 -2.94 3.59
C VAL A 32 7.96 -4.29 2.92
N VAL A 33 8.65 -5.34 3.38
CA VAL A 33 8.36 -6.73 2.98
C VAL A 33 8.13 -7.57 4.21
N PHE A 34 7.13 -8.43 4.16
CA PHE A 34 6.89 -9.43 5.19
C PHE A 34 6.43 -10.77 4.58
N PHE A 35 6.48 -11.80 5.40
CA PHE A 35 5.95 -13.11 5.06
C PHE A 35 4.48 -13.19 5.49
N VAL A 36 3.59 -13.50 4.55
CA VAL A 36 2.17 -13.80 4.83
C VAL A 36 1.97 -15.25 5.26
N ASN A 37 2.93 -16.14 4.95
CA ASN A 37 3.07 -17.47 5.53
C ASN A 37 4.52 -17.98 5.37
N ALA A 38 4.77 -19.26 5.66
CA ALA A 38 6.11 -19.86 5.59
C ALA A 38 6.80 -19.78 4.22
N SER A 39 6.05 -19.51 3.13
CA SER A 39 6.56 -19.54 1.76
C SER A 39 6.29 -18.27 0.95
N GLN A 40 5.27 -17.48 1.33
CA GLN A 40 4.81 -16.34 0.55
C GLN A 40 5.27 -15.02 1.17
N LYS A 41 5.93 -14.18 0.36
CA LYS A 41 6.41 -12.83 0.67
C LYS A 41 5.51 -11.80 0.00
N TRP A 42 5.10 -10.79 0.76
CA TRP A 42 4.31 -9.68 0.26
C TRP A 42 5.03 -8.35 0.49
N GLY A 43 5.07 -7.51 -0.55
CA GLY A 43 5.63 -6.17 -0.50
C GLY A 43 4.56 -5.10 -0.33
N LEU A 44 4.80 -4.11 0.53
CA LEU A 44 4.02 -2.88 0.60
C LEU A 44 4.91 -1.71 0.30
N GLU A 45 4.43 -0.82 -0.54
CA GLU A 45 5.11 0.41 -0.87
C GLU A 45 4.22 1.61 -0.57
N PHE A 46 4.76 2.66 0.04
CA PHE A 46 4.00 3.79 0.58
C PHE A 46 4.38 5.10 -0.10
N PHE A 47 3.36 5.86 -0.49
CA PHE A 47 3.47 7.24 -0.98
C PHE A 47 2.59 8.15 -0.16
N VAL A 48 2.91 9.44 -0.22
CA VAL A 48 2.09 10.48 0.40
C VAL A 48 1.69 11.49 -0.67
N ASN A 49 0.39 11.85 -0.70
CA ASN A 49 -0.20 12.89 -1.54
C ASN A 49 0.06 12.72 -3.05
N GLY A 50 -0.08 11.50 -3.57
CA GLY A 50 0.03 11.24 -5.01
C GLY A 50 1.43 11.46 -5.60
N GLY A 51 2.45 11.66 -4.76
CA GLY A 51 3.84 11.79 -5.20
C GLY A 51 4.22 10.61 -6.08
N ASN A 52 4.45 10.88 -7.36
CA ASN A 52 4.77 9.93 -8.43
C ASN A 52 3.73 8.85 -8.75
N ALA A 53 2.66 8.62 -7.98
CA ALA A 53 1.70 7.52 -8.15
C ALA A 53 1.05 7.43 -9.56
N GLN A 54 0.85 8.59 -10.21
CA GLN A 54 0.26 8.72 -11.54
C GLN A 54 1.14 8.09 -12.66
N ASP A 55 2.47 8.15 -12.54
CA ASP A 55 3.45 7.58 -13.50
C ASP A 55 4.29 6.44 -12.90
N TYR A 56 3.90 5.97 -11.72
CA TYR A 56 4.76 5.12 -10.90
C TYR A 56 4.90 3.69 -11.43
N THR A 57 6.15 3.23 -11.53
CA THR A 57 6.52 1.82 -11.59
C THR A 57 7.03 1.42 -10.22
N SER A 58 6.41 0.42 -9.58
CA SER A 58 6.78 -0.03 -8.24
C SER A 58 8.27 -0.40 -8.14
N GLN A 59 8.89 -0.07 -7.00
CA GLN A 59 10.24 -0.57 -6.73
C GLN A 59 10.28 -2.11 -6.64
N PHE A 60 9.14 -2.77 -6.41
CA PHE A 60 9.01 -4.24 -6.44
C PHE A 60 8.84 -4.82 -7.85
N ALA A 61 8.51 -3.99 -8.85
CA ALA A 61 8.40 -4.45 -10.23
C ALA A 61 9.77 -4.84 -10.80
N PRO A 62 9.83 -5.64 -11.89
CA PRO A 62 11.09 -5.98 -12.54
C PRO A 62 11.92 -4.74 -12.89
N GLY A 63 13.20 -4.73 -12.50
CA GLY A 63 14.11 -3.59 -12.67
C GLY A 63 14.01 -2.51 -11.59
N GLY A 64 13.04 -2.61 -10.66
CA GLY A 64 12.93 -1.73 -9.50
C GLY A 64 13.95 -2.06 -8.40
N ARG A 65 14.15 -1.11 -7.47
CA ARG A 65 15.13 -1.21 -6.37
C ARG A 65 14.92 -2.41 -5.45
N TYR A 66 13.69 -2.88 -5.32
CA TYR A 66 13.28 -3.99 -4.46
C TYR A 66 13.04 -5.29 -5.24
N ALA A 67 13.30 -5.32 -6.55
CA ALA A 67 13.09 -6.51 -7.38
C ALA A 67 13.85 -7.75 -6.85
N ALA A 68 15.07 -7.56 -6.33
CA ALA A 68 15.89 -8.63 -5.77
C ALA A 68 15.30 -9.27 -4.49
N LEU A 69 14.26 -8.69 -3.90
CA LEU A 69 13.55 -9.27 -2.77
C LEU A 69 12.58 -10.38 -3.21
N GLU A 70 12.29 -10.47 -4.51
CA GLU A 70 11.50 -11.53 -5.13
C GLU A 70 10.20 -11.78 -4.36
N VAL A 71 9.44 -10.71 -4.11
CA VAL A 71 8.12 -10.82 -3.48
C VAL A 71 7.16 -11.53 -4.44
N ASP A 72 6.28 -12.36 -3.89
CA ASP A 72 5.27 -13.09 -4.68
C ASP A 72 4.18 -12.14 -5.19
N ASP A 73 3.93 -11.06 -4.46
CA ASP A 73 3.04 -9.98 -4.85
C ASP A 73 3.45 -8.69 -4.13
N TYR A 74 2.87 -7.56 -4.53
CA TYR A 74 3.00 -6.30 -3.80
C TYR A 74 1.77 -5.41 -3.97
N VAL A 75 1.67 -4.40 -3.11
CA VAL A 75 0.71 -3.31 -3.26
C VAL A 75 1.39 -1.97 -3.01
N VAL A 76 0.96 -0.96 -3.75
CA VAL A 76 1.33 0.43 -3.55
C VAL A 76 0.19 1.12 -2.82
N VAL A 77 0.49 1.77 -1.70
CA VAL A 77 -0.45 2.51 -0.85
C VAL A 77 -0.12 3.99 -0.97
N ASP A 78 -1.06 4.76 -1.49
CA ASP A 78 -0.96 6.22 -1.59
C ASP A 78 -1.81 6.86 -0.50
N LEU A 79 -1.14 7.35 0.54
CA LEU A 79 -1.73 7.99 1.70
C LEU A 79 -1.98 9.48 1.38
N ARG A 80 -3.24 9.90 1.43
CA ARG A 80 -3.66 11.26 1.10
C ARG A 80 -4.43 11.88 2.24
N GLY A 81 -4.36 13.20 2.34
CA GLY A 81 -5.14 13.99 3.27
C GLY A 81 -5.91 15.10 2.56
N ASN A 82 -7.21 15.23 2.84
CA ASN A 82 -8.00 16.37 2.39
C ASN A 82 -8.99 16.82 3.46
N ALA A 83 -9.76 17.88 3.19
CA ALA A 83 -10.66 18.48 4.18
C ALA A 83 -11.83 17.57 4.60
N THR A 84 -12.22 16.61 3.76
CA THR A 84 -13.42 15.79 3.93
C THR A 84 -13.10 14.35 4.35
N GLY A 85 -11.89 13.87 4.10
CA GLY A 85 -11.52 12.45 4.21
C GLY A 85 -12.09 11.57 3.11
N THR A 86 -12.62 12.17 2.04
CA THR A 86 -13.25 11.42 0.94
C THR A 86 -12.32 11.26 -0.25
N VAL A 87 -12.43 10.15 -0.96
CA VAL A 87 -11.73 9.90 -2.23
C VAL A 87 -12.07 11.01 -3.22
N SER A 88 -11.05 11.58 -3.85
CA SER A 88 -11.19 12.64 -4.86
C SER A 88 -11.37 12.05 -6.27
N ASP A 89 -12.09 12.75 -7.14
CA ASP A 89 -12.42 12.26 -8.49
C ASP A 89 -11.19 12.10 -9.41
N ASP A 90 -10.06 12.72 -9.06
CA ASP A 90 -8.80 12.71 -9.82
C ASP A 90 -7.85 11.56 -9.45
N VAL A 91 -8.31 10.61 -8.62
CA VAL A 91 -7.52 9.46 -8.20
C VAL A 91 -7.34 8.48 -9.35
N ALA A 92 -6.08 8.17 -9.67
CA ALA A 92 -5.77 7.10 -10.60
C ALA A 92 -6.14 5.74 -10.00
N LEU A 93 -6.98 4.98 -10.70
CA LEU A 93 -7.32 3.61 -10.36
C LEU A 93 -6.38 2.65 -11.13
N LYS A 94 -5.54 1.90 -10.41
CA LYS A 94 -4.56 0.96 -10.98
C LYS A 94 -4.56 -0.34 -10.20
N GLU A 95 -4.38 -1.48 -10.86
CA GLU A 95 -4.55 -2.81 -10.25
C GLU A 95 -3.84 -3.01 -8.89
N LYS A 96 -2.62 -2.48 -8.75
CA LYS A 96 -1.77 -2.62 -7.55
C LYS A 96 -1.75 -1.38 -6.66
N LEU A 97 -2.59 -0.38 -6.93
CA LEU A 97 -2.65 0.86 -6.15
C LEU A 97 -3.84 0.86 -5.21
N VAL A 98 -3.61 1.26 -3.97
CA VAL A 98 -4.63 1.55 -2.97
C VAL A 98 -4.48 3.00 -2.57
N SER A 99 -5.51 3.81 -2.80
CA SER A 99 -5.51 5.21 -2.35
C SER A 99 -6.32 5.31 -1.06
N VAL A 100 -5.70 5.88 -0.03
CA VAL A 100 -6.28 6.03 1.30
C VAL A 100 -6.42 7.50 1.60
N PHE A 101 -7.62 7.94 1.96
CA PHE A 101 -7.92 9.34 2.25
C PHE A 101 -8.27 9.51 3.73
N PHE A 102 -7.51 10.38 4.38
CA PHE A 102 -7.79 10.84 5.74
C PHE A 102 -8.36 12.24 5.73
N LYS A 103 -9.24 12.53 6.69
CA LYS A 103 -9.65 13.90 6.96
C LYS A 103 -8.51 14.59 7.69
N LEU A 104 -8.06 15.75 7.19
CA LEU A 104 -6.99 16.48 7.85
C LEU A 104 -7.40 16.88 9.27
N GLY A 105 -6.59 16.48 10.24
CA GLY A 105 -6.86 16.68 11.67
C GLY A 105 -7.66 15.56 12.34
N ASP A 106 -8.11 14.55 11.59
CA ASP A 106 -8.82 13.38 12.11
C ASP A 106 -8.39 12.10 11.36
N PHE A 107 -7.58 11.29 12.04
CA PHE A 107 -7.03 10.04 11.51
C PHE A 107 -7.71 8.79 12.09
N SER A 108 -8.85 8.96 12.75
CA SER A 108 -9.61 7.84 13.35
C SER A 108 -10.36 7.01 12.31
N ARG A 109 -10.61 7.56 11.12
CA ARG A 109 -11.24 6.87 9.99
C ARG A 109 -10.57 7.25 8.68
N CYS A 110 -10.69 6.39 7.68
CA CYS A 110 -10.28 6.69 6.32
C CYS A 110 -11.24 6.12 5.29
N GLN A 111 -11.22 6.73 4.10
CA GLN A 111 -11.86 6.18 2.92
C GLN A 111 -10.81 5.62 1.96
N CYS A 112 -11.06 4.42 1.44
CA CYS A 112 -10.13 3.69 0.59
C CYS A 112 -10.74 3.41 -0.79
N ALA A 113 -9.93 3.57 -1.83
CA ALA A 113 -10.18 3.06 -3.18
C ALA A 113 -9.17 1.95 -3.48
N PHE A 114 -9.65 0.76 -3.83
CA PHE A 114 -8.81 -0.43 -3.98
C PHE A 114 -8.66 -0.86 -5.44
N GLY A 115 -7.47 -0.62 -6.01
CA GLY A 115 -7.13 -1.13 -7.32
C GLY A 115 -7.90 -0.41 -8.42
N MET A 116 -8.61 -1.19 -9.24
CA MET A 116 -9.55 -0.71 -10.26
C MET A 116 -11.00 -0.72 -9.77
N ASP A 117 -11.24 -1.01 -8.49
CA ASP A 117 -12.57 -0.98 -7.90
C ASP A 117 -12.97 0.47 -7.63
N GLU A 118 -14.06 0.91 -8.26
CA GLU A 118 -14.65 2.23 -8.05
C GLU A 118 -15.41 2.31 -6.73
N THR A 119 -15.63 1.17 -6.06
CA THR A 119 -16.29 1.12 -4.75
C THR A 119 -15.39 1.75 -3.69
N GLN A 120 -15.95 2.73 -2.98
CA GLN A 120 -15.30 3.38 -1.87
C GLN A 120 -15.57 2.61 -0.57
N HIS A 121 -14.53 2.36 0.21
CA HIS A 121 -14.61 1.65 1.47
C HIS A 121 -14.31 2.57 2.63
N ASP A 122 -15.19 2.60 3.62
CA ASP A 122 -14.98 3.34 4.88
C ASP A 122 -14.39 2.38 5.92
N ILE A 123 -13.27 2.76 6.52
CA ILE A 123 -12.57 1.98 7.53
C ILE A 123 -12.46 2.79 8.81
N ASP A 124 -12.95 2.19 9.90
CA ASP A 124 -12.75 2.69 11.26
C ASP A 124 -11.43 2.14 11.84
N LEU A 125 -10.59 3.04 12.35
CA LEU A 125 -9.26 2.74 12.90
C LEU A 125 -9.16 3.00 14.40
N SER A 126 -10.28 3.33 15.05
CA SER A 126 -10.37 3.58 16.50
C SER A 126 -10.39 2.32 17.36
#